data_AF-A0A1W0CZ47-F1
#
_entry.id   AF-A0A1W0CZ47-F1
#
_cell.length_a   1.000
_cell.length_b   1.000
_cell.length_c   1.000
_cell.angle_alpha   90.00
_cell.angle_beta   90.00
_cell.angle_gamma   90.00
#
_symmetry.space_group_name_H-M   'P 1'
#
loop_
_entity.id
_entity.type
_entity.pdbx_description
1 polymer ?
#
loop_
_entity_poly.entity_id
_entity_poly.type
_entity_poly.pdbx_seq_one_letter_code
_entity_poly.pdbx_strand_id
1 'polypeptide(L)'
;MTPEQKAALEAENAQLKQKLAQHEARDKASQADKRHQDNVAFAESLVGKGVLAPKHKEAVVAVLDLATTPAADGKSVEFGDGDDKQPLVNAIKGFLGDMPKVVEFGESATKSKAGELGTVEVAEFAEKATDPARLSLHVQATALAVEKNIPYEQAVRQLL
;
A
#
# COMPACT_ATOMS: atom_id res chain seq x y z
N MET A 1 40.30 -48.48 20.40
CA MET A 1 39.56 -48.16 19.15
C MET A 1 40.29 -48.78 17.98
N THR A 2 39.59 -49.58 17.18
CA THR A 2 40.14 -50.11 15.93
C THR A 2 40.22 -49.02 14.86
N PRO A 3 41.05 -49.17 13.82
CA PRO A 3 41.11 -48.23 12.70
C PRO A 3 39.73 -48.04 12.03
N GLU A 4 38.96 -49.12 11.92
CA GLU A 4 37.61 -49.12 11.36
C GLU A 4 36.64 -48.29 12.20
N GLN A 5 36.72 -48.38 13.53
CA GLN A 5 35.90 -47.56 14.43
C GLN A 5 36.21 -46.07 14.31
N LYS A 6 37.48 -45.68 14.13
CA LYS A 6 37.86 -44.27 13.90
C LYS A 6 37.32 -43.75 12.57
N ALA A 7 37.47 -44.51 11.50
CA ALA A 7 36.97 -44.12 10.17
C ALA A 7 35.44 -43.98 10.17
N ALA A 8 34.72 -44.89 10.84
CA ALA A 8 33.27 -44.80 11.01
C ALA A 8 32.86 -43.54 11.80
N LEU A 9 33.56 -43.24 12.90
CA LEU A 9 33.28 -42.05 13.72
C LEU A 9 33.57 -40.74 12.97
N GLU A 10 34.62 -40.70 12.15
CA GLU A 10 34.97 -39.53 11.33
C GLU A 10 33.94 -39.30 10.22
N ALA A 11 33.48 -40.37 9.56
CA ALA A 11 32.42 -40.31 8.56
C ALA A 11 31.10 -39.83 9.18
N GLU A 12 30.73 -40.35 10.35
CA GLU A 12 29.55 -39.92 11.09
C GLU A 12 29.65 -38.45 11.51
N ASN A 13 30.80 -38.00 12.03
CA ASN A 13 31.02 -36.59 12.36
C ASN A 13 30.91 -35.68 11.14
N ALA A 14 31.43 -36.10 9.98
CA ALA A 14 31.30 -35.34 8.74
C ALA A 14 29.83 -35.22 8.31
N GLN A 15 29.09 -36.33 8.35
CA GLN A 15 27.65 -36.35 8.04
C GLN A 15 26.84 -35.48 9.01
N LEU A 16 27.12 -35.55 10.31
CA LEU A 16 26.45 -34.74 11.32
C LEU A 16 26.73 -33.24 11.12
N LYS A 17 27.98 -32.86 10.85
CA LYS A 17 28.34 -31.47 10.53
C LYS A 17 27.61 -30.95 9.29
N GLN A 18 27.50 -31.77 8.25
CA GLN A 18 26.76 -31.41 7.03
C GLN A 18 25.26 -31.21 7.31
N LYS A 19 24.65 -32.12 8.07
CA LYS A 19 23.23 -32.01 8.46
C LYS A 19 22.97 -30.77 9.31
N LEU A 20 23.87 -30.48 10.25
CA LEU A 20 23.76 -29.29 11.10
C LEU A 20 23.83 -28.02 10.26
N ALA A 21 24.82 -27.91 9.36
CA ALA A 21 24.95 -26.75 8.48
C ALA A 21 23.72 -26.57 7.56
N GLN A 22 23.14 -27.65 7.04
CA GLN A 22 21.91 -27.60 6.25
C GLN A 22 20.71 -27.13 7.08
N HIS A 23 20.58 -27.62 8.31
CA HIS A 23 19.51 -27.23 9.21
C HIS A 23 19.60 -25.74 9.56
N GLU A 24 20.79 -25.27 9.96
CA GLU A 24 21.04 -23.86 10.27
C GLU A 24 20.76 -22.94 9.07
N ALA A 25 21.15 -23.35 7.85
CA ALA A 25 20.86 -22.60 6.65
C ALA A 25 19.34 -22.51 6.38
N ARG A 26 18.62 -23.63 6.56
CA ARG A 26 17.16 -23.67 6.40
C ARG A 26 16.45 -22.82 7.44
N ASP A 27 16.87 -22.86 8.68
CA ASP A 27 16.29 -22.06 9.75
C ASP A 27 16.50 -20.58 9.50
N LYS A 28 17.71 -20.17 9.09
CA LYS A 28 18.02 -18.78 8.74
C LYS A 28 17.15 -18.29 7.57
N ALA A 29 17.00 -19.11 6.52
CA ALA A 29 16.13 -18.80 5.39
C ALA A 29 14.67 -18.67 5.84
N SER A 30 14.14 -19.64 6.59
CA SER A 30 12.75 -19.59 7.07
C SER A 30 12.47 -18.38 7.96
N GLN A 31 13.43 -17.99 8.81
CA GLN A 31 13.28 -16.78 9.62
C GLN A 31 13.33 -15.50 8.78
N ALA A 32 14.17 -15.46 7.74
CA ALA A 32 14.20 -14.33 6.81
C ALA A 32 12.88 -14.19 6.05
N ASP A 33 12.33 -15.32 5.55
CA ASP A 33 11.05 -15.33 4.84
C ASP A 33 9.90 -14.85 5.73
N LYS A 34 9.87 -15.28 7.00
CA LYS A 34 8.86 -14.79 7.97
C LYS A 34 8.95 -13.29 8.17
N ARG A 35 10.16 -12.76 8.39
CA ARG A 35 10.36 -11.31 8.55
C ARG A 35 9.92 -10.53 7.32
N HIS A 36 10.24 -11.04 6.13
CA HIS A 36 9.81 -10.44 4.87
C HIS A 36 8.28 -10.43 4.75
N GLN A 37 7.62 -11.56 5.02
CA GLN A 37 6.15 -11.65 5.00
C GLN A 37 5.49 -10.65 5.97
N ASP A 38 6.02 -10.53 7.18
CA ASP A 38 5.53 -9.56 8.17
C ASP A 38 5.70 -8.10 7.70
N ASN A 39 6.81 -7.80 7.01
CA ASN A 39 7.09 -6.48 6.46
C ASN A 39 6.20 -6.16 5.26
N VAL A 40 5.96 -7.14 4.37
CA VAL A 40 5.00 -7.04 3.26
C VAL A 40 3.60 -6.76 3.80
N ALA A 41 3.13 -7.55 4.78
CA ALA A 41 1.82 -7.38 5.39
C ALA A 41 1.65 -5.99 6.03
N PHE A 42 2.70 -5.49 6.70
CA PHE A 42 2.70 -4.14 7.25
C PHE A 42 2.60 -3.06 6.16
N ALA A 43 3.39 -3.17 5.08
CA ALA A 43 3.35 -2.20 3.98
C ALA A 43 1.99 -2.22 3.27
N GLU A 44 1.36 -3.39 3.10
CA GLU A 44 0.01 -3.52 2.55
C GLU A 44 -1.05 -2.88 3.44
N SER A 45 -0.93 -3.01 4.76
CA SER A 45 -1.77 -2.31 5.73
C SER A 45 -1.67 -0.79 5.58
N LEU A 46 -0.46 -0.24 5.38
CA LEU A 46 -0.29 1.20 5.13
C LEU A 46 -0.92 1.66 3.82
N VAL A 47 -0.83 0.83 2.77
CA VAL A 47 -1.51 1.11 1.49
C VAL A 47 -3.02 1.12 1.68
N GLY A 48 -3.58 0.11 2.36
CA GLY A 48 -5.02 0.05 2.64
C GLY A 48 -5.52 1.23 3.49
N LYS A 49 -4.69 1.75 4.40
CA LYS A 49 -5.01 2.95 5.20
C LYS A 49 -4.89 4.26 4.44
N GLY A 50 -4.35 4.26 3.21
CA GLY A 50 -4.07 5.49 2.46
C GLY A 50 -2.83 6.24 2.92
N VAL A 51 -2.01 5.66 3.81
CA VAL A 51 -0.78 6.28 4.34
C VAL A 51 0.40 6.08 3.38
N LEU A 52 0.37 5.01 2.59
CA LEU A 52 1.41 4.69 1.61
C LEU A 52 0.80 4.54 0.22
N ALA A 53 1.37 5.19 -0.79
CA ALA A 53 0.97 4.94 -2.18
C ALA A 53 1.45 3.55 -2.64
N PRO A 54 0.65 2.78 -3.41
CA PRO A 54 1.02 1.43 -3.85
C PRO A 54 2.39 1.36 -4.55
N LYS A 55 2.76 2.39 -5.31
CA LYS A 55 4.06 2.49 -6.01
C LYS A 55 5.28 2.48 -5.09
N HIS A 56 5.10 2.81 -3.81
CA HIS A 56 6.17 2.86 -2.82
C HIS A 56 6.23 1.62 -1.92
N LYS A 57 5.28 0.67 -2.07
CA LYS A 57 5.19 -0.53 -1.23
C LYS A 57 6.51 -1.31 -1.20
N GLU A 58 7.02 -1.69 -2.37
CA GLU A 58 8.24 -2.50 -2.49
C GLU A 58 9.47 -1.81 -1.88
N ALA A 59 9.56 -0.49 -2.00
CA ALA A 59 10.65 0.27 -1.41
C ALA A 59 10.59 0.25 0.13
N VAL A 60 9.39 0.39 0.71
CA VAL A 60 9.20 0.29 2.17
C VAL A 60 9.51 -1.11 2.67
N VAL A 61 9.07 -2.15 1.95
CA VAL A 61 9.40 -3.54 2.29
C VAL A 61 10.92 -3.75 2.31
N ALA A 62 11.63 -3.31 1.27
CA ALA A 62 13.09 -3.45 1.21
C ALA A 62 13.82 -2.74 2.37
N VAL A 63 13.35 -1.55 2.77
CA VAL A 63 13.91 -0.83 3.92
C VAL A 63 13.63 -1.57 5.24
N LEU A 64 12.43 -2.11 5.41
CA LEU A 64 12.09 -2.89 6.61
C LEU A 64 12.85 -4.22 6.65
N ASP A 65 13.07 -4.87 5.52
CA ASP A 65 13.88 -6.09 5.42
C ASP A 65 15.33 -5.82 5.82
N LEU A 66 15.89 -4.70 5.37
CA LEU A 66 17.22 -4.26 5.80
C LEU A 66 17.26 -4.01 7.32
N ALA A 67 16.26 -3.31 7.86
CA ALA A 67 16.19 -2.99 9.28
C ALA A 67 15.95 -4.21 10.18
N THR A 68 15.38 -5.29 9.63
CA THR A 68 15.09 -6.54 10.36
C THR A 68 16.14 -7.61 10.12
N THR A 69 17.11 -7.38 9.23
CA THR A 69 18.23 -8.29 9.00
C THR A 69 19.18 -8.20 10.20
N PRO A 70 19.44 -9.31 10.91
CA PRO A 70 20.39 -9.31 12.03
C PRO A 70 21.80 -8.98 11.55
N ALA A 71 22.56 -8.29 12.38
CA ALA A 71 23.99 -8.09 12.17
C ALA A 71 24.76 -9.42 12.23
N ALA A 72 26.04 -9.40 11.86
CA ALA A 72 26.88 -10.59 11.82
C ALA A 72 27.01 -11.30 13.19
N ASP A 73 26.79 -10.58 14.30
CA ASP A 73 26.76 -11.11 15.66
C ASP A 73 25.38 -11.67 16.08
N GLY A 74 24.41 -11.68 15.15
CA GLY A 74 23.05 -12.17 15.36
C GLY A 74 22.12 -11.18 16.07
N LYS A 75 22.57 -9.96 16.37
CA LYS A 75 21.75 -8.95 17.05
C LYS A 75 20.99 -8.07 16.06
N SER A 76 19.81 -7.64 16.47
CA SER A 76 19.04 -6.63 15.75
C SER A 76 19.73 -5.26 15.86
N VAL A 77 19.52 -4.41 14.84
CA VAL A 77 19.97 -3.02 14.90
C VAL A 77 19.05 -2.25 15.84
N GLU A 78 19.62 -1.58 16.83
CA GLU A 78 18.90 -0.79 17.81
C GLU A 78 18.88 0.71 17.42
N PHE A 79 17.80 1.39 17.78
CA PHE A 79 17.57 2.83 17.63
C PHE A 79 17.27 3.45 18.99
N GLY A 80 17.80 4.65 19.24
CA GLY A 80 17.64 5.37 20.51
C GLY A 80 18.79 5.17 21.48
N ASP A 81 18.75 5.91 22.59
CA ASP A 81 19.70 5.82 23.70
C ASP A 81 18.94 5.71 25.05
N GLY A 82 19.64 5.32 26.12
CA GLY A 82 19.03 5.13 27.43
C GLY A 82 17.83 4.17 27.45
N ASP A 83 16.74 4.61 28.10
CA ASP A 83 15.51 3.84 28.30
C ASP A 83 14.62 3.76 27.05
N ASP A 84 14.87 4.58 26.03
CA ASP A 84 14.09 4.63 24.78
C ASP A 84 14.64 3.69 23.68
N LYS A 85 15.63 2.86 24.02
CA LYS A 85 16.22 1.89 23.09
C LYS A 85 15.19 0.88 22.61
N GLN A 86 15.12 0.73 21.29
CA GLN A 86 14.21 -0.21 20.64
C GLN A 86 14.80 -0.70 19.31
N PRO A 87 14.33 -1.85 18.79
CA PRO A 87 14.70 -2.30 17.45
C PRO A 87 14.39 -1.23 16.39
N LEU A 88 15.33 -0.97 15.47
CA LEU A 88 15.19 0.03 14.42
C LEU A 88 13.90 -0.15 13.59
N VAL A 89 13.52 -1.40 13.33
CA VAL A 89 12.27 -1.71 12.63
C VAL A 89 11.04 -1.16 13.37
N ASN A 90 11.01 -1.19 14.71
CA ASN A 90 9.89 -0.70 15.49
C ASN A 90 9.78 0.82 15.39
N ALA A 91 10.91 1.52 15.45
CA ALA A 91 10.95 2.96 15.25
C ALA A 91 10.44 3.36 13.86
N ILE A 92 10.86 2.65 12.80
CA ILE A 92 10.40 2.90 11.42
C ILE A 92 8.90 2.60 11.29
N LYS A 93 8.42 1.46 11.82
CA LYS A 93 7.00 1.08 11.76
C LYS A 93 6.12 2.07 12.54
N GLY A 94 6.57 2.55 13.70
CA GLY A 94 5.90 3.60 14.47
C GLY A 94 5.80 4.89 13.67
N PHE A 95 6.94 5.38 13.16
CA PHE A 95 6.99 6.59 12.32
C PHE A 95 6.04 6.51 11.12
N LEU A 96 6.04 5.40 10.38
CA LEU A 96 5.16 5.20 9.23
C LEU A 96 3.68 5.05 9.64
N GLY A 97 3.42 4.51 10.83
CA GLY A 97 2.06 4.35 11.37
C GLY A 97 1.41 5.66 11.79
N ASP A 98 2.22 6.63 12.24
CA ASP A 98 1.76 7.95 12.69
C ASP A 98 1.60 8.96 11.54
N MET A 99 2.03 8.61 10.33
CA MET A 99 1.91 9.50 9.18
C MET A 99 0.44 9.74 8.79
N PRO A 100 0.10 10.97 8.37
CA PRO A 100 -1.24 11.27 7.87
C PRO A 100 -1.50 10.50 6.57
N LYS A 101 -2.80 10.36 6.23
CA LYS A 101 -3.19 9.81 4.93
C LYS A 101 -2.68 10.71 3.80
N VAL A 102 -2.05 10.09 2.81
CA VAL A 102 -1.53 10.75 1.60
C VAL A 102 -2.32 10.38 0.34
N VAL A 103 -3.10 9.30 0.39
CA VAL A 103 -4.02 8.88 -0.68
C VAL A 103 -5.42 8.66 -0.09
N GLU A 104 -6.42 9.37 -0.62
CA GLU A 104 -7.83 9.11 -0.36
C GLU A 104 -8.36 8.16 -1.44
N PHE A 105 -8.77 6.96 -1.04
CA PHE A 105 -9.33 5.93 -1.94
C PHE A 105 -10.87 6.03 -2.06
N GLY A 106 -11.47 7.12 -1.59
CA GLY A 106 -12.90 7.40 -1.72
C GLY A 106 -13.20 8.36 -2.87
N GLU A 107 -14.31 8.14 -3.57
CA GLU A 107 -14.89 9.13 -4.49
C GLU A 107 -15.19 10.40 -3.69
N SER A 108 -14.39 11.44 -3.90
CA SER A 108 -14.55 12.71 -3.20
C SER A 108 -15.67 13.52 -3.86
N ALA A 109 -16.91 13.08 -3.70
CA ALA A 109 -18.10 13.88 -4.00
C ALA A 109 -18.27 14.94 -2.90
N THR A 110 -17.37 15.92 -2.89
CA THR A 110 -17.51 17.10 -2.06
C THR A 110 -18.58 17.99 -2.67
N LYS A 111 -19.53 18.48 -1.85
CA LYS A 111 -20.59 19.40 -2.29
C LYS A 111 -20.04 20.63 -3.04
N SER A 112 -18.81 21.04 -2.74
CA SER A 112 -18.10 22.14 -3.42
C SER A 112 -17.62 21.81 -4.82
N LYS A 113 -17.44 20.53 -5.19
CA LYS A 113 -17.14 20.09 -6.56
C LYS A 113 -18.38 19.77 -7.40
N ALA A 114 -19.56 19.73 -6.80
CA ALA A 114 -20.81 19.61 -7.54
C ALA A 114 -21.20 20.91 -8.29
N GLY A 115 -20.51 22.03 -8.01
CA GLY A 115 -20.76 23.33 -8.61
C GLY A 115 -19.71 23.81 -9.62
N GLU A 116 -18.55 23.17 -9.69
CA GLU A 116 -17.72 23.30 -10.88
C GLU A 116 -18.38 22.41 -11.93
N LEU A 117 -19.22 23.05 -12.75
CA LEU A 117 -19.40 22.67 -14.14
C LEU A 117 -18.00 22.64 -14.78
N GLY A 118 -17.24 21.58 -14.49
CA GLY A 118 -16.31 21.02 -15.44
C GLY A 118 -17.08 21.02 -16.74
N THR A 119 -16.50 21.70 -17.74
CA THR A 119 -16.90 21.61 -19.14
C THR A 119 -17.65 20.32 -19.31
N VAL A 120 -18.96 20.43 -19.53
CA VAL A 120 -19.77 19.30 -19.91
C VAL A 120 -19.07 18.78 -21.15
N GLU A 121 -18.14 17.84 -20.98
CA GLU A 121 -17.86 16.83 -21.96
C GLU A 121 -19.24 16.28 -22.17
N VAL A 122 -19.83 16.79 -23.24
CA VAL A 122 -21.08 16.35 -23.80
C VAL A 122 -21.01 14.85 -23.65
N ALA A 123 -21.85 14.31 -22.76
CA ALA A 123 -22.13 12.90 -22.79
C ALA A 123 -22.67 12.69 -24.20
N GLU A 124 -21.77 12.35 -25.13
CA GLU A 124 -22.12 11.80 -26.41
C GLU A 124 -22.84 10.52 -26.02
N PHE A 125 -24.17 10.61 -25.97
CA PHE A 125 -25.03 9.45 -26.00
C PHE A 125 -24.74 8.79 -27.35
N ALA A 126 -23.70 7.97 -27.38
CA ALA A 126 -23.02 7.48 -28.58
C ALA A 126 -23.90 6.60 -29.48
N GLU A 127 -25.17 6.39 -29.12
CA GLU A 127 -26.12 5.57 -29.88
C GLU A 127 -27.29 6.33 -30.49
N LYS A 128 -27.40 7.66 -30.29
CA LYS A 128 -28.47 8.44 -30.93
C LYS A 128 -27.98 9.83 -31.27
N ALA A 129 -28.01 10.19 -32.55
CA ALA A 129 -27.83 11.56 -33.03
C ALA A 129 -28.82 12.47 -32.29
N THR A 130 -28.35 13.05 -31.19
CA THR A 130 -29.19 13.86 -30.30
C THR A 130 -29.19 15.26 -30.87
N ASP A 131 -30.37 15.78 -31.14
CA ASP A 131 -30.56 17.13 -31.71
C ASP A 131 -29.77 18.16 -30.88
N PRO A 132 -28.80 18.87 -31.47
CA PRO A 132 -27.93 19.81 -30.75
C PRO A 132 -28.72 20.92 -30.06
N ALA A 133 -29.89 21.30 -30.58
CA ALA A 133 -30.75 22.30 -29.96
C ALA A 133 -31.31 21.79 -28.62
N ARG A 134 -31.66 20.50 -28.52
CA ARG A 134 -32.18 19.91 -27.28
C ARG A 134 -31.11 19.74 -26.21
N LEU A 135 -29.87 19.45 -26.62
CA LEU A 135 -28.72 19.40 -25.72
C LEU A 135 -28.44 20.80 -25.13
N SER A 136 -28.42 21.83 -25.98
CA SER A 136 -28.23 23.21 -25.53
C SER A 136 -29.33 23.65 -24.56
N LEU A 137 -30.59 23.33 -24.88
CA LEU A 137 -31.73 23.62 -24.01
C LEU A 137 -31.58 22.93 -22.65
N HIS A 138 -31.20 21.65 -22.61
CA HIS A 138 -31.00 20.93 -21.36
C HIS A 138 -29.92 21.57 -20.48
N VAL A 139 -28.77 21.94 -21.06
CA VAL A 139 -27.67 22.60 -20.33
C VAL A 139 -28.15 23.94 -19.75
N GLN A 140 -28.81 24.77 -20.57
CA GLN A 140 -29.33 26.07 -20.13
C GLN A 140 -30.41 25.93 -19.06
N ALA A 141 -31.34 24.98 -19.21
CA ALA A 141 -32.42 24.76 -18.24
C ALA A 141 -31.90 24.24 -16.90
N THR A 142 -30.87 23.40 -16.91
CA THR A 142 -30.25 22.88 -15.69
C THR A 142 -29.52 23.99 -14.93
N ALA A 143 -28.79 24.85 -15.65
CA ALA A 143 -28.14 26.02 -15.06
C ALA A 143 -29.17 27.00 -14.46
N LEU A 144 -30.23 27.31 -15.20
CA LEU A 144 -31.27 28.25 -14.79
C LEU A 144 -32.13 27.73 -13.61
N ALA A 145 -32.36 26.42 -13.54
CA ALA A 145 -33.05 25.78 -12.42
C ALA A 145 -32.25 25.93 -11.11
N VAL A 146 -30.92 25.77 -11.19
CA VAL A 146 -30.02 25.95 -10.04
C VAL A 146 -29.93 27.43 -9.66
N GLU A 147 -29.71 28.31 -10.63
CA GLU A 147 -29.55 29.76 -10.41
C GLU A 147 -30.79 30.37 -9.74
N LYS A 148 -31.99 30.06 -10.26
CA LYS A 148 -33.24 30.63 -9.77
C LYS A 148 -33.90 29.78 -8.69
N ASN A 149 -33.31 28.63 -8.33
CA ASN A 149 -33.87 27.66 -7.41
C ASN A 149 -35.33 27.27 -7.75
N ILE A 150 -35.59 27.04 -9.04
CA ILE A 150 -36.90 26.67 -9.58
C ILE A 150 -36.87 25.25 -10.14
N PRO A 151 -37.99 24.52 -10.17
CA PRO A 151 -38.03 23.17 -10.75
C PRO A 151 -37.68 23.20 -12.25
N TYR A 152 -36.98 22.15 -12.71
CA TYR A 152 -36.47 22.02 -14.08
C TYR A 152 -37.54 22.28 -15.17
N GLU A 153 -38.77 21.80 -14.97
CA GLU A 153 -39.87 22.02 -15.91
C GLU A 153 -40.21 23.51 -16.09
N GLN A 154 -40.11 24.31 -15.03
CA GLN A 154 -40.29 25.76 -15.13
C GLN A 154 -39.12 26.43 -15.83
N ALA A 155 -37.90 25.98 -15.57
CA ALA A 155 -36.71 26.48 -16.26
C ALA A 155 -36.76 26.21 -17.77
N VAL A 156 -37.18 25.01 -18.18
CA VAL A 156 -37.39 24.64 -19.60
C VAL A 156 -38.44 25.53 -20.25
N ARG A 157 -39.57 25.79 -19.57
CA ARG A 157 -40.63 26.68 -20.08
C ARG A 157 -40.20 28.13 -20.24
N GLN A 158 -39.18 28.59 -19.51
CA GLN A 158 -38.62 29.93 -19.69
C GLN A 158 -37.65 30.05 -20.87
N LEU A 159 -37.18 28.92 -21.41
CA LEU A 159 -36.20 28.84 -22.49
C LEU A 159 -36.80 28.40 -23.83
N LEU A 160 -38.09 28.06 -23.85
CA LEU A 160 -38.92 27.77 -25.03
C LEU A 160 -39.66 29.04 -25.47
#